data_AF-A0A1M6ZVT9-F1
#
_entry.id   AF-A0A1M6ZVT9-F1
#
_cell.length_a   1.000
_cell.length_b   1.000
_cell.length_c   1.000
_cell.angle_alpha   90.00
_cell.angle_beta   90.00
_cell.angle_gamma   90.00
#
_symmetry.space_group_name_H-M   'P 1'
#
loop_
_entity.id
_entity.type
_entity.pdbx_description
1 polymer ?
#
loop_
_entity_poly.entity_id
_entity_poly.type
_entity_poly.pdbx_seq_one_letter_code
_entity_poly.pdbx_strand_id
1 'polypeptide(L)'
;MDFIKTSEAYGYETIADAEEKALAAKYEEGRDEGFGIGFEKGRDEGIGIGMERGREEGDLNARREMAKGFRDVGIPVNIIAKQTGFSEEEIRNL
;
A
#
# COMPACT_ATOMS: atom_id res chain seq x y z
N MET A 1 2.80 -42.16 47.23
CA MET A 1 1.98 -41.86 46.04
C MET A 1 2.36 -40.44 45.66
N ASP A 2 3.08 -40.25 44.55
CA ASP A 2 3.58 -38.93 44.14
C ASP A 2 2.38 -38.05 43.78
N PHE A 3 2.17 -36.96 44.53
CA PHE A 3 1.05 -36.02 44.33
C PHE A 3 0.95 -35.51 42.88
N ILE A 4 2.11 -35.36 42.24
CA ILE A 4 2.27 -34.92 40.84
C ILE A 4 1.66 -35.95 39.87
N LYS A 5 1.92 -37.24 40.06
CA LYS A 5 1.37 -38.30 39.21
C LYS A 5 -0.15 -38.45 39.38
N THR A 6 -0.67 -38.13 40.56
CA THR A 6 -2.12 -38.12 40.79
C THR A 6 -2.79 -36.88 40.21
N SER A 7 -2.17 -35.69 40.24
CA SER A 7 -2.78 -34.46 39.70
C SER A 7 -2.91 -34.49 38.17
N GLU A 8 -1.91 -35.04 37.47
CA GLU A 8 -1.94 -35.25 36.02
C GLU A 8 -3.08 -36.20 35.60
N ALA A 9 -3.34 -37.25 36.38
CA ALA A 9 -4.41 -38.22 36.11
C ALA A 9 -5.84 -37.66 36.33
N TYR A 10 -5.98 -36.58 37.13
CA TYR A 10 -7.26 -35.89 37.37
C TYR A 10 -7.43 -34.61 36.52
N GLY A 11 -6.50 -34.33 35.59
CA GLY A 11 -6.62 -33.22 34.65
C GLY A 11 -6.39 -31.83 35.24
N TYR A 12 -5.69 -31.73 36.38
CA TYR A 12 -5.29 -30.42 36.91
C TYR A 12 -4.03 -29.93 36.19
N GLU A 13 -4.20 -28.85 35.43
CA GLU A 13 -3.10 -28.14 34.77
C GLU A 13 -2.18 -27.49 35.81
N THR A 14 -0.86 -27.60 35.62
CA THR A 14 0.07 -26.96 36.53
C THR A 14 0.14 -25.45 36.25
N ILE A 15 0.57 -24.67 37.25
CA ILE A 15 0.76 -23.22 37.07
C ILE A 15 1.77 -22.94 35.94
N ALA A 16 2.80 -23.79 35.79
CA ALA A 16 3.80 -23.67 34.74
C ALA A 16 3.18 -23.87 33.33
N ASP A 17 2.31 -24.86 33.16
CA ASP A 17 1.62 -25.10 31.88
C ASP A 17 0.70 -23.92 31.52
N ALA A 18 -0.01 -23.38 32.51
CA ALA A 18 -0.88 -22.22 32.33
C ALA A 18 -0.08 -20.96 31.95
N GLU A 19 1.09 -20.74 32.57
CA GLU A 19 1.99 -19.63 32.24
C GLU A 19 2.59 -19.78 30.82
N GLU A 20 2.98 -20.99 30.43
CA GLU A 20 3.48 -21.27 29.08
C GLU A 20 2.42 -21.00 28.02
N LYS A 21 1.19 -21.48 28.23
CA LYS A 21 0.06 -21.20 27.33
C LYS A 21 -0.26 -19.71 27.25
N ALA A 22 -0.26 -19.01 28.38
CA ALA A 22 -0.53 -17.57 28.40
C ALA A 22 0.56 -16.78 27.66
N LEU A 23 1.82 -17.19 27.78
CA LEU A 23 2.92 -16.58 27.04
C LEU A 23 2.81 -16.85 25.54
N ALA A 24 2.51 -18.10 25.15
CA ALA A 24 2.30 -18.48 23.75
C ALA A 24 1.15 -17.67 23.12
N ALA A 25 0.02 -17.54 23.83
CA ALA A 25 -1.12 -16.75 23.37
C ALA A 25 -0.76 -15.27 23.14
N LYS A 26 0.02 -14.65 24.03
CA LYS A 26 0.50 -13.27 23.86
C LYS A 26 1.43 -13.11 22.65
N TYR A 27 2.29 -14.10 22.39
CA TYR A 27 3.15 -14.08 21.21
C TYR A 27 2.35 -14.21 19.92
N GLU A 28 1.34 -15.07 19.91
CA GLU A 28 0.43 -15.24 18.78
C GLU A 28 -0.38 -13.97 18.52
N GLU A 29 -0.99 -13.38 19.56
CA GLU A 29 -1.70 -12.10 19.48
C GLU A 29 -0.82 -10.98 18.94
N GLY A 30 0.38 -10.79 19.49
CA GLY A 30 1.30 -9.75 19.02
C GLY A 30 1.79 -9.98 17.58
N ARG A 31 1.91 -11.23 17.14
CA ARG A 31 2.25 -11.57 15.76
C ARG A 31 1.10 -11.24 14.81
N ASP A 32 -0.12 -11.60 15.17
CA ASP A 32 -1.30 -11.36 14.37
C ASP A 32 -1.62 -9.87 14.26
N GLU A 33 -1.51 -9.13 15.37
CA GLU A 33 -1.62 -7.68 15.39
C GLU A 33 -0.55 -7.02 14.51
N GLY A 34 0.71 -7.43 14.68
CA GLY A 34 1.82 -6.90 13.89
C GLY A 34 1.64 -7.15 12.39
N PHE A 35 1.17 -8.35 12.02
CA PHE A 35 0.85 -8.68 10.63
C PHE A 35 -0.32 -7.85 10.11
N GLY A 36 -1.40 -7.73 10.88
CA GLY A 36 -2.58 -6.94 10.52
C GLY A 36 -2.23 -5.48 10.27
N ILE A 37 -1.53 -4.84 11.21
CA ILE A 37 -1.09 -3.44 11.10
C ILE A 37 -0.14 -3.27 9.92
N GLY A 38 0.82 -4.17 9.75
CA GLY A 38 1.78 -4.10 8.64
C GLY A 38 1.11 -4.25 7.28
N PHE A 39 0.17 -5.18 7.15
CA PHE A 39 -0.58 -5.43 5.92
C PHE A 39 -1.50 -4.24 5.58
N GLU A 40 -2.25 -3.73 6.56
CA GLU A 40 -3.16 -2.60 6.35
C GLU A 40 -2.40 -1.35 5.91
N LYS A 41 -1.32 -0.98 6.64
CA LYS A 41 -0.47 0.16 6.27
C LYS A 41 0.15 -0.01 4.90
N GLY A 42 0.74 -1.17 4.62
CA GLY A 42 1.38 -1.42 3.33
C GLY A 42 0.40 -1.37 2.16
N ARG A 43 -0.83 -1.89 2.36
CA ARG A 43 -1.89 -1.81 1.35
C ARG A 43 -2.33 -0.37 1.12
N ASP A 44 -2.61 0.38 2.18
CA ASP A 44 -3.16 1.72 2.08
C ASP A 44 -2.13 2.70 1.49
N GLU A 45 -0.86 2.61 1.92
CA GLU A 45 0.25 3.37 1.32
C GLU A 45 0.45 3.00 -0.16
N GLY A 46 0.44 1.69 -0.48
CA GLY A 46 0.60 1.22 -1.85
C GLY A 46 -0.52 1.73 -2.78
N ILE A 47 -1.77 1.70 -2.31
CA ILE A 47 -2.92 2.25 -3.06
C ILE A 47 -2.78 3.76 -3.21
N GLY A 48 -2.42 4.48 -2.15
CA GLY A 48 -2.25 5.94 -2.18
C GLY A 48 -1.21 6.37 -3.21
N ILE A 49 -0.01 5.78 -3.15
CA ILE A 49 1.08 6.06 -4.10
C ILE A 49 0.66 5.70 -5.53
N GLY A 50 0.00 4.56 -5.71
CA GLY A 50 -0.48 4.12 -7.02
C GLY A 50 -1.52 5.07 -7.63
N MET A 51 -2.47 5.54 -6.83
CA MET A 51 -3.50 6.49 -7.26
C MET A 51 -2.91 7.85 -7.62
N GLU A 52 -2.00 8.38 -6.80
CA GLU A 52 -1.34 9.66 -7.06
C GLU A 52 -0.54 9.62 -8.36
N ARG A 53 0.34 8.62 -8.53
CA ARG A 53 1.11 8.44 -9.76
C ARG A 53 0.22 8.24 -10.98
N GLY A 54 -0.81 7.40 -10.86
CA GLY A 54 -1.74 7.15 -11.96
C GLY A 54 -2.51 8.41 -12.39
N ARG A 55 -2.87 9.27 -11.43
CA ARG A 55 -3.51 10.56 -11.73
C ARG A 55 -2.54 11.52 -12.42
N GLU A 56 -1.31 11.67 -11.92
CA GLU A 56 -0.32 12.55 -12.52
C GLU A 56 0.06 12.11 -13.94
N GLU A 57 0.30 10.81 -14.15
CA GLU A 57 0.58 10.25 -15.47
C GLU A 57 -0.62 10.42 -16.41
N GLY A 58 -1.83 10.17 -15.92
CA GLY A 58 -3.07 10.37 -16.67
C GLY A 58 -3.26 11.82 -17.11
N ASP A 59 -3.09 12.78 -16.20
CA ASP A 59 -3.22 14.21 -16.48
C ASP A 59 -2.14 14.68 -17.47
N LEU A 60 -0.90 14.20 -17.34
CA LEU A 60 0.18 14.50 -18.28
C LEU A 60 -0.12 13.95 -19.68
N ASN A 61 -0.56 12.68 -19.76
CA ASN A 61 -0.92 12.05 -21.02
C ASN A 61 -2.10 12.76 -21.69
N ALA A 62 -3.14 13.12 -20.94
CA ALA A 62 -4.28 13.88 -21.47
C ALA A 62 -3.86 15.24 -22.03
N ARG A 63 -2.95 15.96 -21.34
CA ARG A 63 -2.38 17.21 -21.83
C ARG A 63 -1.57 17.02 -23.11
N ARG A 64 -0.78 15.93 -23.20
CA ARG A 64 0.00 15.60 -24.41
C ARG A 64 -0.88 15.29 -25.60
N GLU A 65 -1.92 14.47 -25.42
CA GLU A 65 -2.88 14.16 -26.48
C GLU A 65 -3.63 15.41 -26.95
N MET A 66 -4.01 16.29 -26.03
CA MET A 66 -4.61 17.58 -26.38
C MET A 66 -3.64 18.46 -27.19
N ALA A 67 -2.38 18.58 -26.76
CA ALA A 67 -1.36 19.36 -27.46
C ALA A 67 -1.10 18.83 -28.87
N LYS A 68 -1.02 17.50 -29.00
CA LYS A 68 -0.88 16.80 -30.28
C LYS A 68 -2.06 17.08 -31.21
N GLY A 69 -3.29 16.92 -30.72
CA GLY A 69 -4.50 17.22 -31.48
C GLY A 69 -4.53 18.66 -31.98
N PHE A 70 -4.18 19.64 -31.13
CA PHE A 70 -4.09 21.05 -31.53
C PHE A 70 -3.04 21.31 -32.61
N ARG A 71 -1.87 20.68 -32.50
CA ARG A 71 -0.83 20.81 -33.52
C ARG A 71 -1.28 20.21 -34.84
N ASP A 72 -1.89 19.02 -34.80
CA ASP A 72 -2.29 18.29 -35.99
C ASP A 72 -3.40 19.01 -36.78
N VAL A 73 -4.22 19.83 -36.11
CA VAL A 73 -5.20 20.73 -36.76
C VAL A 73 -4.65 22.11 -37.11
N GLY A 74 -3.34 22.34 -36.93
CA GLY A 74 -2.64 23.54 -37.38
C GLY A 74 -2.70 24.74 -36.43
N ILE A 75 -3.03 24.54 -35.14
CA ILE A 75 -2.95 25.63 -34.16
C ILE A 75 -1.47 26.02 -33.97
N PRO A 76 -1.13 27.32 -33.94
CA PRO A 76 0.24 27.77 -33.75
C PRO A 76 0.87 27.24 -32.45
N VAL A 77 2.11 26.75 -32.55
CA VAL A 77 2.83 26.08 -31.45
C VAL A 77 2.96 26.97 -30.20
N ASN A 78 3.16 28.28 -30.39
CA ASN A 78 3.24 29.23 -29.27
C ASN A 78 1.92 29.37 -28.49
N ILE A 79 0.77 29.18 -29.15
CA ILE A 79 -0.55 29.18 -28.51
C ILE A 79 -0.76 27.87 -27.75
N ILE A 80 -0.39 26.74 -28.36
CA ILE A 80 -0.43 25.43 -27.70
C ILE A 80 0.43 25.45 -26.43
N ALA A 81 1.67 25.94 -26.53
CA ALA A 81 2.60 26.05 -25.40
C ALA A 81 2.00 26.84 -24.22
N LYS A 82 1.38 27.99 -24.50
CA LYS A 82 0.68 28.78 -23.48
C LYS A 82 -0.48 28.04 -22.81
N GLN A 83 -1.20 27.21 -23.56
CA GLN A 83 -2.40 26.53 -23.06
C GLN A 83 -2.08 25.22 -22.34
N THR A 84 -1.09 24.46 -22.82
CA THR A 84 -0.76 23.12 -22.32
C THR A 84 0.42 23.13 -21.36
N GLY A 85 1.18 24.23 -21.28
CA GLY A 85 2.37 24.36 -20.44
C GLY A 85 3.58 23.55 -20.90
N PHE A 86 3.56 23.02 -22.13
CA PHE A 86 4.74 22.40 -22.76
C PHE A 86 5.58 23.44 -23.46
N SER A 87 6.88 23.16 -23.58
CA SER A 87 7.74 23.92 -24.47
C SER A 87 7.36 23.70 -25.93
N GLU A 88 7.68 24.68 -26.77
CA GLU A 88 7.44 24.54 -28.20
C GLU A 88 8.20 23.37 -28.83
N GLU A 89 9.39 23.04 -28.29
CA GLU A 89 10.18 21.90 -28.74
C GLU A 89 9.48 20.59 -28.42
N GLU A 90 8.99 20.42 -27.18
CA GLU A 90 8.18 19.25 -26.81
C GLU A 90 6.99 19.10 -27.76
N ILE A 91 6.24 20.18 -28.02
CA ILE A 91 5.07 20.14 -28.91
C ILE A 91 5.44 19.76 -30.34
N ARG A 92 6.58 20.24 -30.86
CA ARG A 92 7.07 19.84 -32.19
C ARG A 92 7.45 18.36 -32.27
N ASN A 93 7.80 17.75 -31.13
CA ASN A 93 8.23 16.36 -31.02
C ASN A 93 7.13 15.37 -30.54
N LEU A 94 5.91 15.84 -30.24
CA LEU A 94 4.75 14.99 -29.86
C LEU A 94 4.18 14.14 -31.02
#